data_AF-A0A3D9IXB4-F1
#
_entry.id   AF-A0A3D9IXB4-F1
#
_cell.length_a   1.000
_cell.length_b   1.000
_cell.length_c   1.000
_cell.angle_alpha   90.00
_cell.angle_beta   90.00
_cell.angle_gamma   90.00
#
_symmetry.space_group_name_H-M   'P 1'
#
loop_
_entity.id
_entity.type
_entity.pdbx_description
1 polymer ?
#
loop_
_entity_poly.entity_id
_entity_poly.type
_entity_poly.pdbx_seq_one_letter_code
_entity_poly.pdbx_strand_id
1 'polypeptide(L)'
;MAAKRRRFTPSQKAHILSKLLEEQVSVAGLAEEYRISPVVLNRWKNHVVQNMHKLFENERKSENELKTAYEHRIEELQEEADKLRLQLEWLKQAMISRLPKEHRNELVAKDDGDLPIRTKTALLGLSRSTLYYRMNHGSPARRSPLEDERQEVAHFPAYLFASLSIEPQRSSREKELSKLKIINGWMDVFGGYH
;
A
#
# COMPACT_ATOMS: atom_id res chain seq x y z
N MET A 1 28.77 26.94 -23.42
CA MET A 1 27.45 27.58 -23.23
C MET A 1 26.39 26.76 -23.98
N ALA A 2 25.58 25.97 -23.28
CA ALA A 2 24.56 25.14 -23.94
C ALA A 2 23.40 26.02 -24.46
N ALA A 3 23.21 26.05 -25.78
CA ALA A 3 22.17 26.86 -26.42
C ALA A 3 20.77 26.43 -25.92
N LYS A 4 20.00 27.40 -25.40
CA LYS A 4 18.62 27.20 -24.94
C LYS A 4 17.77 26.66 -26.10
N ARG A 5 17.33 25.41 -26.00
CA ARG A 5 16.49 24.75 -27.02
C ARG A 5 15.19 25.56 -27.19
N ARG A 6 14.93 26.07 -28.41
CA ARG A 6 13.66 26.75 -28.74
C ARG A 6 12.50 25.76 -28.56
N ARG A 7 11.45 26.19 -27.85
CA ARG A 7 10.21 25.43 -27.68
C ARG A 7 9.12 26.08 -28.54
N PHE A 8 8.47 25.29 -29.38
CA PHE A 8 7.31 25.71 -30.16
C PHE A 8 6.03 25.31 -29.44
N THR A 9 5.06 26.22 -29.36
CA THR A 9 3.74 25.91 -28.79
C THR A 9 2.96 24.99 -29.73
N PRO A 10 1.97 24.21 -29.22
CA PRO A 10 1.15 23.35 -30.07
C PRO A 10 0.48 24.11 -31.22
N SER A 11 -0.07 25.31 -30.93
CA SER A 11 -0.68 26.20 -31.93
C SER A 11 0.32 26.65 -33.01
N GLN A 12 1.56 27.01 -32.62
CA GLN A 12 2.60 27.38 -33.59
C GLN A 12 2.99 26.22 -34.51
N LYS A 13 3.09 24.99 -33.97
CA LYS A 13 3.38 23.80 -34.79
C LYS A 13 2.28 23.55 -35.81
N ALA A 14 1.01 23.67 -35.40
CA ALA A 14 -0.14 23.50 -36.28
C ALA A 14 -0.13 24.52 -37.43
N HIS A 15 0.17 25.79 -37.14
CA HIS A 15 0.26 26.84 -38.17
C HIS A 15 1.36 26.56 -39.21
N ILE A 16 2.55 26.17 -38.74
CA ILE A 16 3.68 25.81 -39.61
C ILE A 16 3.35 24.60 -40.48
N LEU A 17 2.67 23.60 -39.90
CA LEU A 17 2.25 22.39 -40.61
C LEU A 17 1.11 22.65 -41.60
N SER A 18 0.17 23.55 -41.32
CA SER A 18 -0.89 23.94 -42.27
C SER A 18 -0.29 24.49 -43.55
N LYS A 19 0.63 25.46 -43.43
CA LYS A 19 1.37 26.02 -44.56
C LYS A 19 2.14 24.96 -45.36
N LEU A 20 2.67 23.94 -44.67
CA LEU A 20 3.40 22.84 -45.30
C LEU A 20 2.49 21.85 -46.02
N LEU A 21 1.30 21.57 -45.47
CA LEU A 21 0.32 20.63 -46.00
C LEU A 21 -0.48 21.22 -47.17
N GLU A 22 -0.68 22.54 -47.18
CA GLU A 22 -1.30 23.29 -48.28
C GLU A 22 -0.36 23.44 -49.51
N GLU A 23 0.82 22.81 -49.51
CA GLU A 23 1.86 22.86 -50.55
C GLU A 23 2.34 24.27 -50.96
N GLN A 24 1.95 25.32 -50.23
CA GLN A 24 2.29 26.70 -50.59
C GLN A 24 3.78 27.01 -50.45
N VAL A 25 4.52 26.25 -49.63
CA VAL A 25 5.95 26.49 -49.37
C VAL A 25 6.69 25.15 -49.23
N SER A 26 7.89 25.07 -49.80
CA SER A 26 8.75 23.88 -49.70
C SER A 26 9.29 23.67 -48.27
N VAL A 27 9.59 22.40 -47.92
CA VAL A 27 10.16 22.04 -46.61
C VAL A 27 11.45 22.82 -46.31
N ALA A 28 12.25 23.08 -47.34
CA ALA A 28 13.51 23.83 -47.23
C ALA A 28 13.26 25.32 -46.93
N GLY A 29 12.27 25.95 -47.58
CA GLY A 29 11.93 27.36 -47.34
C GLY A 29 11.37 27.60 -45.93
N LEU A 30 10.48 26.71 -45.45
CA LEU A 30 9.94 26.76 -44.09
C LEU A 30 11.00 26.46 -43.02
N ALA A 31 11.93 25.56 -43.32
CA ALA A 31 13.07 25.26 -42.44
C ALA A 31 13.96 26.48 -42.23
N GLU A 32 14.18 27.28 -43.29
CA GLU A 32 14.97 28.50 -43.23
C GLU A 32 14.23 29.64 -42.53
N GLU A 33 12.97 29.90 -42.89
CA GLU A 33 12.13 30.97 -42.32
C GLU A 33 11.96 30.83 -40.80
N TYR A 34 11.62 29.62 -40.34
CA TYR A 34 11.39 29.38 -38.91
C TYR A 34 12.67 28.92 -38.17
N ARG A 35 13.79 28.74 -38.89
CA ARG A 35 15.06 28.17 -38.41
C ARG A 35 14.84 26.82 -37.71
N ILE A 36 14.13 25.91 -38.39
CA ILE A 36 13.83 24.55 -37.94
C ILE A 36 14.55 23.58 -38.87
N SER A 37 15.13 22.50 -38.32
CA SER A 37 15.75 21.48 -39.17
C SER A 37 14.70 20.77 -40.06
N PRO A 38 14.97 20.55 -41.36
CA PRO A 38 14.08 19.83 -42.27
C PRO A 38 13.64 18.45 -41.76
N VAL A 39 14.51 17.76 -41.01
CA VAL A 39 14.23 16.46 -40.40
C VAL A 39 13.12 16.56 -39.34
N VAL A 40 13.10 17.66 -38.59
CA VAL A 40 12.06 17.92 -37.57
C VAL A 40 10.72 18.23 -38.22
N LEU A 41 10.71 19.00 -39.31
CA LEU A 41 9.51 19.28 -40.10
C LEU A 41 8.91 18.01 -40.70
N ASN A 42 9.73 17.15 -41.30
CA ASN A 42 9.25 15.86 -41.82
C ASN A 42 8.71 14.94 -40.72
N ARG A 43 9.35 14.92 -39.54
CA ARG A 43 8.83 14.17 -38.39
C ARG A 43 7.47 14.71 -37.94
N TRP A 44 7.29 16.02 -37.90
CA TRP A 44 6.01 16.65 -37.55
C TRP A 44 4.93 16.34 -38.59
N LYS A 45 5.26 16.42 -39.89
CA LYS A 45 4.36 16.08 -40.99
C LYS A 45 3.86 14.64 -40.86
N ASN A 46 4.78 13.69 -40.69
CA ASN A 46 4.44 12.27 -40.52
C ASN A 46 3.57 12.04 -39.29
N HIS A 47 3.91 12.68 -38.16
CA HIS A 47 3.13 12.56 -36.93
C HIS A 47 1.69 13.06 -37.10
N VAL A 48 1.47 14.16 -37.81
CA VAL A 48 0.11 14.66 -38.08
C VAL A 48 -0.63 13.72 -39.01
N VAL A 49 -0.07 13.36 -40.16
CA VAL A 49 -0.73 12.45 -41.10
C VAL A 49 -1.11 11.12 -40.44
N GLN A 50 -0.21 10.57 -39.60
CA GLN A 50 -0.48 9.34 -38.86
C GLN A 50 -1.55 9.49 -37.80
N ASN A 51 -1.70 10.64 -37.12
CA ASN A 51 -2.70 10.81 -36.05
C ASN A 51 -3.93 11.61 -36.47
N MET A 52 -4.00 12.07 -37.72
CA MET A 52 -5.07 12.92 -38.24
C MET A 52 -6.44 12.23 -38.18
N HIS A 53 -6.47 10.91 -38.38
CA HIS A 53 -7.70 10.11 -38.26
C HIS A 53 -8.35 10.24 -36.88
N LYS A 54 -7.56 10.39 -35.81
CA LYS A 54 -8.05 10.50 -34.43
C LYS A 54 -8.82 11.81 -34.17
N LEU A 55 -8.56 12.86 -34.95
CA LEU A 55 -9.30 14.12 -34.87
C LEU A 55 -10.72 14.01 -35.43
N PHE A 56 -10.97 12.98 -36.24
CA PHE A 56 -12.28 12.69 -36.82
C PHE A 56 -13.02 11.57 -36.08
N GLU A 57 -12.34 10.84 -35.18
CA GLU A 57 -13.02 9.99 -34.20
C GLU A 57 -13.82 10.88 -33.25
N ASN A 58 -15.00 10.40 -32.81
CA ASN A 58 -15.90 11.15 -31.94
C ASN A 58 -15.25 11.36 -30.56
N GLU A 59 -14.39 12.37 -30.44
CA GLU A 59 -13.55 12.66 -29.27
C GLU A 59 -14.40 12.81 -28.00
N ARG A 60 -15.64 13.30 -28.15
CA ARG A 60 -16.63 13.42 -27.06
C ARG A 60 -17.07 12.07 -26.48
N LYS A 61 -17.17 11.00 -27.30
CA LYS A 61 -17.54 9.67 -26.80
C LYS A 61 -16.38 9.04 -26.05
N SER A 62 -15.18 9.07 -26.63
CA SER A 62 -13.98 8.55 -25.98
C SER A 62 -13.63 9.29 -24.68
N GLU A 63 -13.78 10.62 -24.66
CA GLU A 63 -13.51 11.42 -23.47
C GLU A 63 -14.54 11.16 -22.36
N ASN A 64 -15.81 10.98 -22.71
CA ASN A 64 -16.85 10.62 -21.74
C ASN A 64 -16.65 9.20 -21.20
N GLU A 65 -16.32 8.23 -22.05
CA GLU A 65 -16.03 6.85 -21.62
C GLU A 65 -14.83 6.82 -20.66
N LEU A 66 -13.76 7.53 -21.00
CA LEU A 66 -12.61 7.70 -20.10
C LEU A 66 -13.01 8.33 -18.77
N LYS A 67 -13.78 9.43 -18.79
CA LYS A 67 -14.26 10.10 -17.57
C LYS A 67 -15.08 9.15 -16.69
N THR A 68 -16.05 8.45 -17.27
CA THR A 68 -16.90 7.51 -16.52
C THR A 68 -16.09 6.35 -15.91
N ALA A 69 -15.09 5.83 -16.62
CA ALA A 69 -14.20 4.80 -16.08
C ALA A 69 -13.34 5.33 -14.91
N TYR A 70 -12.87 6.58 -15.00
CA TYR A 70 -12.15 7.21 -13.90
C TYR A 70 -13.06 7.48 -12.69
N GLU A 71 -14.27 7.97 -12.92
CA GLU A 71 -15.27 8.22 -11.87
C GLU A 71 -15.61 6.92 -11.14
N HIS A 72 -15.91 5.85 -11.88
CA HIS A 72 -16.17 4.53 -11.29
C HIS A 72 -14.99 4.04 -10.45
N ARG A 73 -13.75 4.20 -10.93
CA ARG A 73 -12.58 3.78 -10.18
C ARG A 73 -12.38 4.59 -8.90
N ILE A 74 -12.73 5.88 -8.92
CA ILE A 74 -12.68 6.74 -7.74
C ILE A 74 -13.73 6.28 -6.72
N GLU A 75 -14.95 5.98 -7.17
CA GLU A 75 -16.03 5.47 -6.31
C GLU A 75 -15.63 4.15 -5.64
N GLU A 76 -15.14 3.16 -6.40
CA GLU A 76 -14.65 1.89 -5.85
C GLU A 76 -13.58 2.10 -4.75
N LEU A 77 -12.59 2.96 -5.02
CA LEU A 77 -11.52 3.23 -4.07
C LEU A 77 -12.03 3.95 -2.81
N GLN A 78 -13.05 4.81 -2.96
CA GLN A 78 -13.69 5.47 -1.83
C GLN A 78 -14.47 4.48 -0.98
N GLU A 79 -15.24 3.58 -1.59
CA GLU A 79 -15.95 2.52 -0.89
C GLU A 79 -14.98 1.59 -0.13
N GLU A 80 -13.86 1.20 -0.75
CA GLU A 80 -12.81 0.43 -0.08
C GLU A 80 -12.21 1.19 1.10
N ALA A 81 -11.91 2.49 0.93
CA ALA A 81 -11.38 3.32 1.99
C ALA A 81 -12.36 3.44 3.17
N ASP A 82 -13.65 3.60 2.91
CA ASP A 82 -14.67 3.74 3.94
C ASP A 82 -14.93 2.41 4.68
N LYS A 83 -14.91 1.28 3.95
CA LYS A 83 -14.92 -0.06 4.56
C LYS A 83 -13.73 -0.26 5.49
N LEU A 84 -12.52 0.08 5.03
CA LEU A 84 -11.31 -0.04 5.85
C LEU A 84 -11.35 0.88 7.06
N ARG A 85 -11.85 2.11 6.92
CA ARG A 85 -12.04 3.04 8.05
C ARG A 85 -12.97 2.47 9.11
N LEU A 86 -14.11 1.92 8.70
CA LEU A 86 -15.06 1.29 9.62
C LEU A 86 -14.44 0.09 10.34
N GLN A 87 -13.74 -0.78 9.61
CA GLN A 87 -13.05 -1.94 10.19
C GLN A 87 -11.97 -1.51 11.20
N LEU A 88 -11.18 -0.49 10.88
CA LEU A 88 -10.16 0.04 11.77
C LEU A 88 -10.77 0.66 13.04
N GLU A 89 -11.83 1.45 12.91
CA GLU A 89 -12.48 2.06 14.08
C GLU A 89 -13.13 0.99 14.97
N TRP A 90 -13.73 -0.04 14.37
CA TRP A 90 -14.25 -1.18 15.11
C TRP A 90 -13.13 -1.94 15.85
N LEU A 91 -12.02 -2.26 15.18
CA LEU A 91 -10.87 -2.94 15.79
C LEU A 91 -10.28 -2.13 16.94
N LYS A 92 -10.13 -0.82 16.74
CA LYS A 92 -9.68 0.13 17.76
C LYS A 92 -10.59 0.09 18.98
N GLN A 93 -11.89 0.19 18.78
CA GLN A 93 -12.86 0.17 19.88
C GLN A 93 -12.91 -1.19 20.58
N ALA A 94 -12.85 -2.29 19.84
CA ALA A 94 -12.81 -3.64 20.38
C ALA A 94 -11.55 -3.84 21.24
N MET A 95 -10.38 -3.38 20.77
CA MET A 95 -9.12 -3.45 21.49
C MET A 95 -9.13 -2.62 22.77
N ILE A 96 -9.66 -1.39 22.72
CA ILE A 96 -9.77 -0.52 23.89
C ILE A 96 -10.70 -1.12 24.95
N SER A 97 -11.80 -1.75 24.51
CA SER A 97 -12.83 -2.29 25.40
C SER A 97 -12.42 -3.63 26.03
N ARG A 98 -11.73 -4.49 25.28
CA ARG A 98 -11.35 -5.83 25.74
C ARG A 98 -10.01 -5.87 26.46
N LEU A 99 -9.08 -4.96 26.14
CA LEU A 99 -7.71 -5.03 26.63
C LEU A 99 -7.48 -4.05 27.81
N PRO A 100 -6.95 -4.53 28.96
CA PRO A 100 -6.65 -3.68 30.11
C PRO A 100 -5.69 -2.55 29.74
N LYS A 101 -5.80 -1.42 30.45
CA LYS A 101 -4.93 -0.26 30.22
C LYS A 101 -3.45 -0.60 30.35
N GLU A 102 -3.10 -1.49 31.29
CA GLU A 102 -1.72 -1.95 31.52
C GLU A 102 -1.15 -2.71 30.31
N HIS A 103 -1.97 -3.56 29.68
CA HIS A 103 -1.59 -4.37 28.54
C HIS A 103 -1.42 -3.51 27.28
N ARG A 104 -2.35 -2.57 27.04
CA ARG A 104 -2.22 -1.58 25.95
C ARG A 104 -0.94 -0.75 26.07
N ASN A 105 -0.59 -0.42 27.30
CA ASN A 105 0.61 0.33 27.64
C ASN A 105 1.91 -0.44 27.35
N GLU A 106 1.91 -1.77 27.46
CA GLU A 106 3.05 -2.63 27.14
C GLU A 106 3.21 -2.83 25.63
N LEU A 107 2.11 -2.85 24.88
CA LEU A 107 2.15 -2.89 23.41
C LEU A 107 2.91 -1.70 22.83
N VAL A 108 2.81 -0.51 23.44
CA VAL A 108 3.60 0.66 23.02
C VAL A 108 5.09 0.50 23.34
N ALA A 109 5.42 -0.19 24.44
CA ALA A 109 6.79 -0.33 24.92
C ALA A 109 7.57 -1.45 24.21
N LYS A 110 6.89 -2.51 23.76
CA LYS A 110 7.48 -3.66 23.06
C LYS A 110 7.47 -3.52 21.52
N ASP A 111 6.93 -2.42 21.00
CA ASP A 111 6.78 -2.20 19.56
C ASP A 111 7.94 -1.37 19.00
N ASP A 112 8.82 -2.02 18.23
CA ASP A 112 9.94 -1.42 17.51
C ASP A 112 9.50 -0.66 16.23
N GLY A 113 8.20 -0.58 15.95
CA GLY A 113 7.66 -0.18 14.65
C GLY A 113 7.72 1.31 14.29
N ASP A 114 7.59 1.56 12.97
CA ASP A 114 7.71 2.84 12.24
C ASP A 114 6.73 3.97 12.65
N LEU A 115 5.66 3.65 13.40
CA LEU A 115 4.67 4.67 13.78
C LEU A 115 5.19 5.57 14.92
N PRO A 116 4.95 6.90 14.87
CA PRO A 116 5.31 7.78 15.96
C PRO A 116 4.46 7.49 17.22
N ILE A 117 5.06 7.59 18.41
CA ILE A 117 4.42 7.32 19.72
C ILE A 117 3.07 8.03 19.88
N ARG A 118 2.91 9.24 19.32
CA ARG A 118 1.65 9.99 19.32
C ARG A 118 0.51 9.24 18.64
N THR A 119 0.78 8.62 17.49
CA THR A 119 -0.23 7.84 16.76
C THR A 119 -0.56 6.56 17.50
N LYS A 120 0.45 5.84 18.02
CA LYS A 120 0.26 4.63 18.82
C LYS A 120 -0.62 4.86 20.06
N THR A 121 -0.30 5.89 20.85
CA THR A 121 -1.08 6.26 22.04
C THR A 121 -2.52 6.69 21.70
N ALA A 122 -2.73 7.40 20.59
CA ALA A 122 -4.07 7.78 20.13
C ALA A 122 -4.90 6.56 19.70
N LEU A 123 -4.31 5.61 18.97
CA LEU A 123 -4.96 4.36 18.56
C LEU A 123 -5.34 3.52 19.78
N LEU A 124 -4.46 3.46 20.78
CA LEU A 124 -4.70 2.66 21.98
C LEU A 124 -5.53 3.39 23.04
N GLY A 125 -5.97 4.62 22.83
CA GLY A 125 -6.73 5.40 23.80
C GLY A 125 -5.96 5.67 25.11
N LEU A 126 -4.65 5.92 25.01
CA LEU A 126 -3.74 6.15 26.13
C LEU A 126 -3.31 7.62 26.22
N SER A 127 -3.09 8.11 27.45
CA SER A 127 -2.52 9.44 27.66
C SER A 127 -0.99 9.40 27.53
N ARG A 128 -0.46 10.34 26.74
CA ARG A 128 0.98 10.51 26.51
C ARG A 128 1.74 10.79 27.81
N SER A 129 1.19 11.62 28.69
CA SER A 129 1.85 12.03 29.93
C SER A 129 2.07 10.86 30.87
N THR A 130 1.11 9.94 30.93
CA THR A 130 1.22 8.71 31.74
C THR A 130 2.31 7.78 31.22
N LEU A 131 2.50 7.73 29.90
CA LEU A 131 3.51 6.89 29.26
C LEU A 131 4.91 7.46 29.48
N TYR A 132 5.11 8.76 29.26
CA TYR A 132 6.39 9.44 29.53
C TYR A 132 6.77 9.41 31.00
N TYR A 133 5.82 9.63 31.91
CA TYR A 133 6.06 9.52 33.34
C TYR A 133 6.61 8.13 33.70
N ARG A 134 6.04 7.07 33.12
CA ARG A 134 6.49 5.70 33.38
C ARG A 134 7.82 5.35 32.72
N MET A 135 8.10 5.87 31.53
CA MET A 135 9.40 5.72 30.85
C MET A 135 10.51 6.44 31.62
N ASN A 136 10.25 7.65 32.11
CA ASN A 136 11.24 8.48 32.80
C ASN A 136 11.46 8.05 34.26
N HIS A 137 10.43 7.57 34.96
CA HIS A 137 10.52 7.22 36.38
C HIS A 137 10.75 5.74 36.66
N GLY A 138 11.12 4.94 35.64
CA GLY A 138 11.50 3.54 35.79
C GLY A 138 10.51 2.76 36.65
N SER A 139 9.37 2.34 36.07
CA SER A 139 8.46 1.46 36.81
C SER A 139 9.25 0.27 37.36
N PRO A 140 9.17 -0.03 38.67
CA PRO A 140 9.94 -1.13 39.26
C PRO A 140 9.61 -2.40 38.48
N ALA A 141 10.63 -3.25 38.27
CA ALA A 141 10.59 -4.50 37.52
C ALA A 141 9.44 -5.42 37.99
N ARG A 142 8.23 -5.10 37.55
CA ARG A 142 7.04 -5.91 37.68
C ARG A 142 7.07 -6.82 36.45
N ARG A 143 7.04 -8.14 36.63
CA ARG A 143 6.90 -9.07 35.50
C ARG A 143 5.75 -8.61 34.63
N SER A 144 5.93 -8.58 33.31
CA SER A 144 4.91 -8.02 32.43
C SER A 144 3.70 -8.96 32.43
N PRO A 145 2.48 -8.49 32.76
CA PRO A 145 1.31 -9.36 32.79
C PRO A 145 1.06 -10.07 31.45
N LEU A 146 1.45 -9.45 30.33
CA LEU A 146 1.41 -10.09 29.01
C LEU A 146 2.38 -11.26 28.86
N GLU A 147 3.52 -11.28 29.55
CA GLU A 147 4.43 -12.44 29.54
C GLU A 147 3.90 -13.60 30.39
N ASP A 148 3.27 -13.29 31.51
CA ASP A 148 2.64 -14.29 32.37
C ASP A 148 1.46 -14.97 31.64
N GLU A 149 0.58 -14.19 31.00
CA GLU A 149 -0.51 -14.73 30.17
C GLU A 149 0.03 -15.55 28.98
N ARG A 150 1.12 -15.12 28.31
CA ARG A 150 1.72 -15.90 27.22
C ARG A 150 2.23 -17.27 27.67
N GLN A 151 2.75 -17.38 28.89
CA GLN A 151 3.20 -18.66 29.46
C GLN A 151 2.02 -19.58 29.76
N GLU A 152 0.90 -19.04 30.23
CA GLU A 152 -0.35 -19.79 30.39
C GLU A 152 -0.91 -20.26 29.04
N VAL A 153 -0.82 -19.42 28.01
CA VAL A 153 -1.32 -19.75 26.68
C VAL A 153 -0.53 -20.87 26.01
N ALA A 154 0.75 -21.03 26.37
CA ALA A 154 1.57 -22.16 25.93
C ALA A 154 1.06 -23.53 26.45
N HIS A 155 0.21 -23.55 27.48
CA HIS A 155 -0.43 -24.78 27.98
C HIS A 155 -1.80 -25.08 27.34
N PHE A 156 -2.34 -24.19 26.51
CA PHE A 156 -3.62 -24.45 25.85
C PHE A 156 -3.47 -25.46 24.70
N PRO A 157 -4.45 -26.36 24.51
CA PRO A 157 -4.42 -27.32 23.42
C PRO A 157 -4.38 -26.64 22.04
N ALA A 158 -3.51 -27.14 21.15
CA ALA A 158 -3.27 -26.56 19.83
C ALA A 158 -4.52 -26.41 18.94
N TYR A 159 -5.54 -27.25 19.15
CA TYR A 159 -6.78 -27.21 18.37
C TYR A 159 -7.61 -25.94 18.61
N LEU A 160 -7.43 -25.26 19.76
CA LEU A 160 -8.14 -24.01 20.05
C LEU A 160 -7.66 -22.83 19.18
N PHE A 161 -6.47 -22.93 18.59
CA PHE A 161 -5.85 -21.88 17.77
C PHE A 161 -5.87 -22.20 16.27
N ALA A 162 -6.23 -23.42 15.89
CA ALA A 162 -6.27 -23.88 14.50
C ALA A 162 -7.24 -23.07 13.63
N SER A 163 -8.30 -22.49 14.20
CA SER A 163 -9.26 -21.64 13.50
C SER A 163 -8.78 -20.20 13.26
N LEU A 164 -7.74 -19.77 13.97
CA LEU A 164 -7.20 -18.41 13.93
C LEU A 164 -5.98 -18.28 13.00
N SER A 165 -5.50 -19.38 12.40
CA SER A 165 -4.24 -19.44 11.63
C SER A 165 -3.03 -18.85 12.39
N ILE A 166 -3.07 -18.88 13.72
CA ILE A 166 -1.97 -18.45 14.59
C ILE A 166 -1.21 -19.71 14.99
N GLU A 167 -0.02 -19.91 14.42
CA GLU A 167 0.85 -21.02 14.82
C GLU A 167 1.41 -20.73 16.23
N PRO A 168 1.15 -21.57 17.25
CA PRO A 168 1.72 -21.35 18.57
C PRO A 168 3.25 -21.49 18.48
N GLN A 169 3.98 -20.49 19.01
CA GLN A 169 5.43 -20.54 19.16
C GLN A 169 5.81 -21.65 20.16
N ARG A 170 5.96 -22.88 19.65
CA ARG A 170 6.37 -24.04 20.44
C ARG A 170 7.76 -23.81 21.04
N SER A 171 7.91 -24.11 22.33
CA SER A 171 9.22 -24.09 22.97
C SER A 171 10.17 -25.07 22.26
N SER A 172 11.48 -24.82 22.28
CA SER A 172 12.46 -25.69 21.60
C SER A 172 12.36 -27.17 22.04
N ARG A 173 11.90 -27.44 23.27
CA ARG A 173 11.63 -28.80 23.77
C ARG A 173 10.44 -29.47 23.09
N GLU A 174 9.38 -28.75 22.78
CA GLU A 174 8.20 -29.31 22.11
C GLU A 174 8.43 -29.58 20.62
N LYS A 175 9.28 -28.76 19.97
CA LYS A 175 9.76 -29.05 18.60
C LYS A 175 10.51 -30.37 18.56
N GLU A 176 11.36 -30.65 19.54
CA GLU A 176 12.06 -31.92 19.69
C GLU A 176 11.09 -33.09 19.97
N LEU A 177 10.08 -32.92 20.83
CA LEU A 177 9.06 -33.95 21.07
C LEU A 177 8.21 -34.24 19.82
N SER A 178 7.90 -33.23 19.01
CA SER A 178 7.19 -33.43 17.74
C SER A 178 8.03 -34.14 16.68
N LYS A 179 9.35 -33.91 16.65
CA LYS A 179 10.28 -34.69 15.80
C LYS A 179 10.36 -36.15 16.25
N LEU A 180 10.41 -36.40 17.57
CA LEU A 180 10.37 -37.76 18.13
C LEU A 180 9.05 -38.48 17.80
N LYS A 181 7.93 -37.75 17.75
CA LYS A 181 6.60 -38.28 17.35
C LYS A 181 6.51 -38.65 15.86
N ILE A 182 7.28 -38.00 14.99
CA ILE A 182 7.35 -38.31 13.55
C ILE A 182 8.26 -39.51 13.30
N ILE A 183 9.33 -39.68 14.10
CA ILE A 183 10.25 -40.82 14.00
C ILE A 183 9.58 -42.12 14.49
N ASN A 184 8.73 -42.04 15.51
CA ASN A 184 8.02 -43.19 16.07
C ASN A 184 6.56 -43.23 15.57
N GLY A 185 6.39 -43.22 14.25
CA GLY A 185 5.08 -43.34 13.60
C GLY A 185 4.26 -44.48 14.24
N TRP A 186 3.10 -44.12 14.78
CA TRP A 186 2.00 -45.00 15.19
C TRP A 186 2.42 -46.42 15.58
N MET A 187 2.68 -46.62 16.88
CA MET A 187 2.52 -47.95 17.46
C MET A 187 1.30 -47.88 18.39
N ASP A 188 0.24 -48.57 17.98
CA ASP A 188 -0.90 -48.92 18.80
C ASP A 188 -0.42 -49.41 20.18
N VAL A 189 -0.69 -48.64 21.23
CA VAL A 189 -0.63 -49.10 22.63
C VAL A 189 -2.01 -48.92 23.27
N PHE A 190 -3.06 -49.15 22.50
CA PHE A 190 -4.39 -49.49 23.01
C PHE A 190 -4.84 -50.81 22.37
N GLY A 191 -4.04 -51.85 22.60
CA GLY A 191 -4.53 -53.23 22.60
C GLY A 191 -5.06 -53.56 23.99
N GLY A 192 -6.38 -53.54 24.14
CA GLY A 192 -7.12 -54.26 25.19
C GLY A 192 -7.60 -53.44 26.38
N TYR A 193 -8.89 -53.05 26.34
CA TYR A 193 -9.74 -53.13 27.53
C TYR A 193 -10.54 -54.44 27.42
N HIS A 194 -10.26 -55.39 28.31
CA HIS A 194 -10.86 -56.72 28.45
C HIS A 194 -10.74 -57.69 27.27
#